data_AF-A0A538NLR6-F1
#
_entry.id   AF-A0A538NLR6-F1
#
_cell.length_a   1.000
_cell.length_b   1.000
_cell.length_c   1.000
_cell.angle_alpha   90.00
_cell.angle_beta   90.00
_cell.angle_gamma   90.00
#
_symmetry.space_group_name_H-M   'P 1'
#
loop_
_entity.id
_entity.type
_entity.pdbx_description
1 polymer ?
#
loop_
_entity_poly.entity_id
_entity_poly.type
_entity_poly.pdbx_seq_one_letter_code
_entity_poly.pdbx_strand_id
1 'polypeptide(L)'
;MLEPKIVTQSQDQFDHLQKKLVPLWKSIERFNQDPQTIVVVPSISIEAIGAGAVMQAYEERFLFLLLLLRQPSARLIYVTSRAILPSIIDYYLALLPGIIPSHARRRLFLPSPLDGSARPLSDKLLERPRLIEQIRSLIIDPDRAHLVPFNTTRREKELALRLGIPMYGADPKFFPLGTKSGCRKLFQDEDVAHPLGQENLGSEDTLIEAIMEMRASKPSIKQVLVKLNEGVSGEGNALVDLANLPAPGDSKERSALKDRLRSMQFELKGITYDSYMEKLKERKGIVEERIAGEEFRSPSVQLRVTPLGAVE
;
A
#
# COMPACT_ATOMS: atom_id res chain seq x y z
N MET A 1 -2.90 20.68 9.35
CA MET A 1 -2.78 21.03 7.92
C MET A 1 -1.45 21.72 7.74
N LEU A 2 -0.55 21.17 6.93
CA LEU A 2 0.71 21.84 6.56
C LEU A 2 0.41 22.91 5.52
N GLU A 3 1.10 24.06 5.57
CA GLU A 3 0.88 25.15 4.62
C GLU A 3 1.17 24.71 3.17
N PRO A 4 0.38 25.16 2.17
CA PRO A 4 0.52 24.75 0.77
C PRO A 4 1.94 24.94 0.22
N LYS A 5 2.62 26.01 0.63
CA LYS A 5 3.99 26.34 0.21
C LYS A 5 5.03 25.31 0.69
N ILE A 6 4.85 24.77 1.89
CA ILE A 6 5.72 23.74 2.48
C ILE A 6 5.52 22.40 1.77
N VAL A 7 4.27 22.08 1.41
CA VAL A 7 3.94 20.85 0.66
C VAL A 7 4.56 20.87 -0.74
N THR A 8 4.48 22.00 -1.46
CA THR A 8 5.09 22.16 -2.78
C THR A 8 6.62 22.07 -2.71
N GLN A 9 7.26 22.75 -1.76
CA GLN A 9 8.72 22.67 -1.59
C GLN A 9 9.20 21.25 -1.25
N SER A 10 8.47 20.52 -0.42
CA SER A 10 8.76 19.11 -0.12
C SER A 10 8.60 18.20 -1.34
N GLN A 11 7.68 18.52 -2.26
CA GLN A 11 7.53 17.79 -3.52
C GLN A 11 8.71 18.03 -4.46
N ASP A 12 9.11 19.28 -4.68
CA ASP A 12 10.22 19.59 -5.58
C ASP A 12 11.55 18.96 -5.12
N GLN A 13 11.79 18.98 -3.80
CA GLN A 13 12.96 18.30 -3.20
C GLN A 13 12.92 16.79 -3.42
N PHE A 14 11.76 16.17 -3.28
CA PHE A 14 11.60 14.74 -3.48
C PHE A 14 11.75 14.36 -4.96
N ASP A 15 11.16 15.14 -5.87
CA ASP A 15 11.29 14.93 -7.32
C ASP A 15 12.76 15.07 -7.75
N HIS A 16 13.50 16.03 -7.18
CA HIS A 16 14.94 16.14 -7.40
C HIS A 16 15.72 14.93 -6.87
N LEU A 17 15.39 14.46 -5.66
CA LEU A 17 16.01 13.29 -5.05
C LEU A 17 15.74 12.01 -5.86
N GLN A 18 14.52 11.83 -6.35
CA GLN A 18 14.09 10.67 -7.15
C GLN A 18 14.82 10.54 -8.48
N LYS A 19 15.30 11.65 -9.08
CA LYS A 19 16.14 11.60 -10.29
C LYS A 19 17.41 10.78 -10.11
N LYS A 20 17.91 10.62 -8.88
CA LYS A 20 19.06 9.75 -8.58
C LYS A 20 18.76 8.28 -8.82
N LEU A 21 17.49 7.86 -8.77
CA LEU A 21 17.09 6.46 -8.96
C LEU A 21 17.35 5.97 -10.40
N VAL A 22 17.30 6.87 -11.39
CA VAL A 22 17.51 6.56 -12.82
C VAL A 22 18.91 5.99 -13.09
N PRO A 23 20.02 6.69 -12.74
CA PRO A 23 21.36 6.11 -12.91
C PRO A 23 21.60 4.92 -11.98
N LEU A 24 21.01 4.91 -10.78
CA LEU A 24 21.05 3.79 -9.82
C LEU A 24 20.39 2.52 -10.38
N TRP A 25 19.36 2.65 -11.23
CA TRP A 25 18.60 1.53 -11.79
C TRP A 25 19.50 0.47 -12.43
N LYS A 26 20.53 0.90 -13.17
CA LYS A 26 21.51 -0.01 -13.81
C LYS A 26 22.24 -0.90 -12.81
N SER A 27 22.44 -0.42 -11.59
CA SER A 27 23.09 -1.16 -10.50
C SER A 27 22.10 -1.94 -9.63
N ILE A 28 20.79 -1.80 -9.82
CA ILE A 28 19.77 -2.55 -9.06
C ILE A 28 18.93 -3.51 -9.91
N GLU A 29 18.89 -3.33 -11.23
CA GLU A 29 18.11 -4.18 -12.15
C GLU A 29 18.60 -5.64 -12.21
N ARG A 30 19.87 -5.87 -11.86
CA ARG A 30 20.50 -7.21 -11.85
C ARG A 30 21.65 -7.28 -10.84
N PHE A 31 22.06 -8.50 -10.50
CA PHE A 31 23.25 -8.71 -9.68
C PHE A 31 24.52 -8.20 -10.38
N ASN A 32 25.29 -7.41 -9.64
CA ASN A 32 26.57 -6.84 -10.07
C ASN A 32 27.53 -6.77 -8.86
N GLN A 33 28.69 -6.16 -9.09
CA GLN A 33 29.71 -5.95 -8.06
C GLN A 33 29.83 -4.48 -7.65
N ASP A 34 28.90 -3.63 -8.08
CA ASP A 34 28.93 -2.21 -7.78
C ASP A 34 28.70 -2.00 -6.28
N PRO A 35 29.49 -1.15 -5.61
CA PRO A 35 29.19 -0.74 -4.24
C PRO A 35 27.81 -0.09 -4.17
N GLN A 36 26.95 -0.58 -3.29
CA GLN A 36 25.64 0.00 -3.05
C GLN A 36 25.19 -0.16 -1.60
N THR A 37 24.37 0.78 -1.11
CA THR A 37 23.77 0.70 0.22
C THR A 37 22.25 0.65 0.11
N ILE A 38 21.65 -0.41 0.63
CA ILE A 38 20.22 -0.66 0.56
C ILE A 38 19.65 -0.45 1.97
N VAL A 39 18.78 0.55 2.12
CA VAL A 39 18.13 0.85 3.40
C VAL A 39 16.72 0.27 3.34
N VAL A 40 16.47 -0.82 4.06
CA VAL A 40 15.17 -1.48 4.09
C VAL A 40 14.41 -0.99 5.31
N VAL A 41 13.25 -0.38 5.08
CA VAL A 41 12.33 0.06 6.12
C VAL A 41 10.95 -0.50 5.78
N PRO A 42 10.62 -1.72 6.23
CA PRO A 42 9.37 -2.40 5.89
C PRO A 42 8.20 -1.86 6.74
N SER A 43 8.04 -0.54 6.75
CA SER A 43 6.99 0.16 7.48
C SER A 43 5.63 -0.10 6.85
N ILE A 44 4.69 -0.58 7.68
CA ILE A 44 3.32 -0.89 7.28
C ILE A 44 2.35 0.07 7.94
N SER A 45 1.42 0.59 7.15
CA SER A 45 0.37 1.48 7.62
C SER A 45 -1.00 0.91 7.27
N ILE A 46 -1.30 -0.31 7.73
CA ILE A 46 -2.57 -0.99 7.52
C ILE A 46 -3.31 -1.05 8.85
N GLU A 47 -4.48 -0.41 8.93
CA GLU A 47 -5.25 -0.28 10.17
C GLU A 47 -5.74 -1.61 10.76
N ALA A 48 -5.94 -2.63 9.93
CA ALA A 48 -6.32 -3.96 10.39
C ALA A 48 -5.25 -4.62 11.29
N ILE A 49 -4.01 -4.11 11.28
CA ILE A 49 -2.92 -4.61 12.11
C ILE A 49 -2.90 -3.85 13.45
N GLY A 50 -3.72 -4.30 14.39
CA GLY A 50 -3.82 -3.67 15.71
C GLY A 50 -2.74 -4.09 16.73
N ALA A 51 -1.94 -5.12 16.43
CA ALA A 51 -1.00 -5.72 17.39
C ALA A 51 0.47 -5.56 16.97
N GLY A 52 1.30 -5.09 17.90
CA GLY A 52 2.73 -4.88 17.65
C GLY A 52 3.52 -6.16 17.30
N ALA A 53 3.12 -7.32 17.83
CA ALA A 53 3.73 -8.60 17.46
C ALA A 53 3.44 -8.98 16.01
N VAL A 54 2.24 -8.68 15.51
CA VAL A 54 1.87 -8.89 14.11
C VAL A 54 2.67 -7.94 13.23
N MET A 55 2.79 -6.67 13.63
CA MET A 55 3.62 -5.68 12.94
C MET A 55 5.08 -6.16 12.78
N GLN A 56 5.71 -6.63 13.86
CA GLN A 56 7.06 -7.19 13.82
C GLN A 56 7.15 -8.39 12.85
N ALA A 57 6.18 -9.30 12.89
CA ALA A 57 6.18 -10.46 11.99
C ALA A 57 6.11 -10.03 10.51
N TYR A 58 5.33 -9.00 10.19
CA TYR A 58 5.31 -8.45 8.84
C TYR A 58 6.62 -7.73 8.46
N GLU A 59 7.22 -6.97 9.38
CA GLU A 59 8.53 -6.38 9.16
C GLU A 59 9.59 -7.44 8.87
N GLU A 60 9.52 -8.61 9.52
CA GLU A 60 10.43 -9.74 9.29
C GLU A 60 10.12 -10.50 7.99
N ARG A 61 8.93 -10.36 7.38
CA ARG A 61 8.64 -10.97 6.05
C ARG A 61 9.52 -10.43 4.94
N PHE A 62 10.04 -9.21 5.07
CA PHE A 62 10.95 -8.60 4.09
C PHE A 62 12.40 -9.10 4.23
N LEU A 63 12.69 -10.01 5.17
CA LEU A 63 14.03 -10.56 5.37
C LEU A 63 14.57 -11.33 4.17
N PHE A 64 13.73 -11.69 3.20
CA PHE A 64 14.21 -12.20 1.91
C PHE A 64 15.17 -11.22 1.20
N LEU A 65 15.10 -9.92 1.50
CA LEU A 65 16.03 -8.91 0.96
C LEU A 65 17.47 -9.08 1.48
N LEU A 66 17.71 -9.86 2.55
CA LEU A 66 19.06 -10.27 2.94
C LEU A 66 19.75 -11.07 1.83
N LEU A 67 19.00 -11.69 0.91
CA LEU A 67 19.54 -12.37 -0.27
C LEU A 67 20.31 -11.43 -1.20
N LEU A 68 20.09 -10.11 -1.13
CA LEU A 68 20.88 -9.11 -1.86
C LEU A 68 22.33 -9.04 -1.38
N LEU A 69 22.63 -9.51 -0.17
CA LEU A 69 24.01 -9.66 0.33
C LEU A 69 24.82 -10.71 -0.45
N ARG A 70 24.21 -11.44 -1.39
CA ARG A 70 24.96 -12.21 -2.41
C ARG A 70 25.88 -11.32 -3.24
N GLN A 71 25.51 -10.06 -3.44
CA GLN A 71 26.40 -9.08 -4.06
C GLN A 71 27.52 -8.73 -3.06
N PRO A 72 28.80 -8.91 -3.41
CA PRO A 72 29.91 -8.77 -2.46
C PRO A 72 30.08 -7.33 -1.94
N SER A 73 29.74 -6.34 -2.76
CA SER A 73 29.90 -4.92 -2.46
C SER A 73 28.64 -4.25 -1.90
N ALA A 74 27.53 -5.00 -1.77
CA ALA A 74 26.30 -4.46 -1.21
C ALA A 74 26.37 -4.34 0.31
N ARG A 75 25.80 -3.28 0.86
CA ARG A 75 25.55 -3.10 2.30
C ARG A 75 24.05 -3.04 2.52
N LEU A 76 23.57 -3.73 3.54
CA LEU A 76 22.15 -3.77 3.88
C LEU A 76 21.95 -3.17 5.27
N ILE A 77 21.15 -2.12 5.35
CA ILE A 77 20.69 -1.54 6.60
C ILE A 77 19.22 -1.91 6.72
N TYR A 78 18.91 -2.88 7.57
CA TYR A 78 17.56 -3.42 7.73
C TYR A 78 16.97 -2.94 9.06
N VAL A 79 15.95 -2.09 8.99
CA VAL A 79 15.36 -1.45 10.18
C VAL A 79 14.09 -2.18 10.58
N THR A 80 13.94 -2.50 11.86
CA THR A 80 12.71 -3.08 12.44
C THR A 80 12.36 -2.41 13.75
N SER A 81 11.07 -2.40 14.08
CA SER A 81 10.48 -1.86 15.31
C SER A 81 11.15 -2.41 16.56
N ARG A 82 11.45 -3.71 16.58
CA ARG A 82 12.22 -4.39 17.63
C ARG A 82 13.42 -5.11 17.04
N ALA A 83 14.42 -5.39 17.89
CA ALA A 83 15.56 -6.20 17.51
C ALA A 83 15.09 -7.61 17.06
N ILE A 84 15.63 -8.05 15.92
CA ILE A 84 15.39 -9.39 15.37
C ILE A 84 16.25 -10.38 16.15
N LEU A 85 15.70 -11.57 16.42
CA LEU A 85 16.47 -12.64 17.07
C LEU A 85 17.69 -13.03 16.22
N PRO A 86 18.89 -13.14 16.80
CA PRO A 86 20.09 -13.50 16.04
C PRO A 86 19.96 -14.80 15.23
N SER A 87 19.26 -15.81 15.78
CA SER A 87 19.02 -17.08 15.10
C SER A 87 18.20 -16.95 13.81
N ILE A 88 17.29 -15.97 13.74
CA ILE A 88 16.54 -15.68 12.51
C ILE A 88 17.49 -15.12 11.45
N ILE A 89 18.37 -14.18 11.84
CA ILE A 89 19.37 -13.61 10.93
C ILE A 89 20.33 -14.69 10.44
N ASP A 90 20.83 -15.54 11.34
CA ASP A 90 21.74 -16.63 10.99
C ASP A 90 21.08 -17.61 10.01
N TYR A 91 19.79 -17.92 10.20
CA TYR A 91 19.01 -18.73 9.27
C TYR A 91 19.00 -18.12 7.86
N TYR A 92 18.63 -16.84 7.71
CA TYR A 92 18.62 -16.18 6.40
C TYR A 92 20.00 -16.07 5.76
N LEU A 93 21.05 -15.81 6.55
CA LEU A 93 22.42 -15.74 6.03
C LEU A 93 22.94 -17.12 5.59
N ALA A 94 22.52 -18.21 6.24
CA ALA A 94 22.85 -19.57 5.83
C ALA A 94 22.19 -19.99 4.51
N LEU A 95 21.11 -19.31 4.09
CA LEU A 95 20.46 -19.54 2.80
C LEU A 95 21.20 -18.90 1.61
N LEU A 96 22.25 -18.10 1.83
CA LEU A 96 22.99 -17.41 0.77
C LEU A 96 23.89 -18.38 0.00
N PRO A 97 23.56 -18.76 -1.25
CA PRO A 97 24.40 -19.68 -2.01
C PRO A 97 25.72 -19.01 -2.39
N GLY A 98 26.83 -19.71 -2.15
CA GLY A 98 28.16 -19.26 -2.55
C GLY A 98 28.76 -18.13 -1.70
N ILE A 99 28.16 -17.78 -0.57
CA ILE A 99 28.68 -16.75 0.35
C ILE A 99 28.87 -17.32 1.75
N ILE A 100 30.02 -17.04 2.35
CA ILE A 100 30.27 -17.37 3.77
C ILE A 100 29.41 -16.43 4.64
N PRO A 101 28.54 -16.94 5.54
CA PRO A 101 27.63 -16.11 6.33
C PRO A 101 28.32 -14.97 7.10
N SER A 102 29.53 -15.20 7.61
CA SER A 102 30.31 -14.17 8.32
C SER A 102 30.66 -12.96 7.44
N HIS A 103 30.87 -13.15 6.14
CA HIS A 103 31.15 -12.07 5.19
C HIS A 103 29.91 -11.22 4.91
N ALA A 104 28.73 -11.86 4.78
CA ALA A 104 27.46 -11.16 4.66
C ALA A 104 27.12 -10.39 5.95
N ARG A 105 27.34 -11.02 7.11
CA ARG A 105 27.07 -10.43 8.43
C ARG A 105 27.80 -9.11 8.67
N ARG A 106 29.04 -8.96 8.19
CA ARG A 106 29.85 -7.73 8.30
C ARG A 106 29.27 -6.55 7.50
N ARG A 107 28.39 -6.81 6.54
CA ARG A 107 27.75 -5.81 5.68
C ARG A 107 26.27 -5.60 6.02
N LEU A 108 25.77 -6.30 7.04
CA LEU A 108 24.40 -6.20 7.54
C LEU A 108 24.34 -5.39 8.84
N PHE A 109 23.53 -4.34 8.83
CA PHE A 109 23.27 -3.46 9.97
C PHE A 109 21.80 -3.51 10.35
N LEU A 110 21.50 -3.65 11.65
CA LEU A 110 20.15 -3.89 12.17
C LEU A 110 19.74 -2.82 13.21
N PRO A 111 19.71 -1.52 12.86
CA PRO A 111 19.26 -0.49 13.80
C PRO A 111 17.77 -0.67 14.11
N SER A 112 17.37 -0.34 15.34
CA SER A 112 15.99 -0.49 15.81
C SER A 112 15.62 0.65 16.77
N PRO A 113 14.41 1.23 16.69
CA PRO A 113 13.92 2.20 17.66
C PRO A 113 13.50 1.55 18.99
N LEU A 114 13.50 0.21 19.08
CA LEU A 114 13.11 -0.60 20.24
C LEU A 114 11.68 -0.27 20.74
N ASP A 115 10.76 -0.06 19.81
CA ASP A 115 9.37 0.34 20.06
C ASP A 115 8.41 -0.72 19.51
N GLY A 116 7.87 -1.54 20.41
CA GLY A 116 6.94 -2.64 20.11
C GLY A 116 5.48 -2.23 19.93
N SER A 117 5.16 -0.94 19.86
CA SER A 117 3.79 -0.49 19.57
C SER A 117 3.33 -0.88 18.15
N ALA A 118 2.03 -0.89 17.92
CA ALA A 118 1.44 -1.14 16.58
C ALA A 118 1.58 0.05 15.61
N ARG A 119 2.29 1.12 16.01
CA ARG A 119 2.49 2.29 15.14
C ARG A 119 3.38 1.94 13.93
N PRO A 120 3.20 2.60 12.78
CA PRO A 120 4.08 2.44 11.62
C PRO A 120 5.56 2.66 11.98
N LEU A 121 6.45 1.85 11.42
CA LEU A 121 7.90 1.96 11.67
C LEU A 121 8.45 3.32 11.25
N SER A 122 7.98 3.86 10.12
CA SER A 122 8.41 5.18 9.65
C SER A 122 8.12 6.29 10.66
N ASP A 123 6.99 6.24 11.37
CA ASP A 123 6.68 7.23 12.41
C ASP A 123 7.65 7.13 13.59
N LYS A 124 7.95 5.90 14.00
CA LYS A 124 8.92 5.64 15.07
C LYS A 124 10.30 6.22 14.69
N LEU A 125 10.70 6.14 13.43
CA LEU A 125 11.97 6.70 12.94
C LEU A 125 11.93 8.22 12.84
N LEU A 126 10.86 8.80 12.27
CA LEU A 126 10.70 10.25 12.09
C LEU A 126 10.67 11.01 13.42
N GLU A 127 10.15 10.38 14.48
CA GLU A 127 10.19 10.89 15.85
C GLU A 127 11.58 10.82 16.50
N ARG A 128 12.56 10.15 15.87
CA ARG A 128 13.90 9.89 16.43
C ARG A 128 15.01 10.38 15.47
N PRO A 129 15.25 11.70 15.35
CA PRO A 129 16.25 12.25 14.43
C PRO A 129 17.66 11.67 14.62
N ARG A 130 18.09 11.38 15.86
CA ARG A 130 19.39 10.77 16.14
C ARG A 130 19.54 9.37 15.55
N LEU A 131 18.46 8.59 15.50
CA LEU A 131 18.46 7.26 14.88
C LEU A 131 18.53 7.37 13.35
N ILE A 132 17.85 8.37 12.76
CA ILE A 132 18.00 8.68 11.33
C ILE A 132 19.46 9.07 11.02
N GLU A 133 20.09 9.91 11.85
CA GLU A 133 21.50 10.26 11.69
C GLU A 133 22.44 9.04 11.82
N GLN A 134 22.14 8.12 12.74
CA GLN A 134 22.85 6.85 12.84
C GLN A 134 22.67 5.99 11.58
N ILE A 135 21.46 5.90 11.03
CA ILE A 135 21.22 5.17 9.77
C ILE A 135 22.01 5.84 8.63
N ARG A 136 21.98 7.17 8.57
CA ARG A 136 22.69 7.96 7.56
C ARG A 136 24.20 7.76 7.63
N SER A 137 24.79 7.68 8.81
CA SER A 137 26.24 7.45 8.96
C SER A 137 26.70 6.05 8.51
N LEU A 138 25.78 5.10 8.36
CA LEU A 138 26.07 3.78 7.82
C LEU A 138 26.07 3.75 6.27
N ILE A 139 25.55 4.80 5.64
CA ILE A 139 25.52 5.01 4.18
C ILE A 139 26.86 5.60 3.75
N ILE A 140 27.63 4.81 3.01
CA ILE A 140 28.97 5.23 2.54
C ILE A 140 28.86 6.29 1.44
N ASP A 141 27.93 6.08 0.51
CA ASP A 141 27.77 6.87 -0.71
C ASP A 141 26.27 7.06 -0.98
N PRO A 142 25.71 8.25 -0.69
CA PRO A 142 24.29 8.54 -0.91
C PRO A 142 23.85 8.46 -2.38
N ASP A 143 24.76 8.64 -3.34
CA ASP A 143 24.45 8.52 -4.77
C ASP A 143 24.39 7.07 -5.23
N ARG A 144 24.85 6.13 -4.40
CA ARG A 144 24.72 4.68 -4.57
C ARG A 144 23.89 4.03 -3.47
N ALA A 145 22.91 4.77 -2.95
CA ALA A 145 22.01 4.28 -1.92
C ALA A 145 20.55 4.51 -2.28
N HIS A 146 19.68 3.65 -1.78
CA HIS A 146 18.23 3.81 -1.93
C HIS A 146 17.47 3.22 -0.74
N LEU A 147 16.30 3.79 -0.48
CA LEU A 147 15.32 3.32 0.49
C LEU A 147 14.39 2.30 -0.18
N VAL A 148 14.23 1.13 0.44
CA VAL A 148 13.24 0.10 0.05
C VAL A 148 12.13 0.10 1.11
N PRO A 149 10.97 0.70 0.81
CA PRO A 149 9.82 0.70 1.71
C PRO A 149 8.94 -0.54 1.49
N PHE A 150 8.02 -0.79 2.42
CA PHE A 150 6.87 -1.69 2.16
C PHE A 150 5.71 -0.92 1.52
N ASN A 151 5.21 0.14 2.17
CA ASN A 151 4.22 1.06 1.62
C ASN A 151 4.87 2.35 1.15
N THR A 152 4.36 2.98 0.09
CA THR A 152 4.84 4.28 -0.39
C THR A 152 3.88 5.39 0.03
N THR A 153 4.02 5.87 1.28
CA THR A 153 3.19 6.96 1.81
C THR A 153 3.98 8.25 1.99
N ARG A 154 3.32 9.32 2.45
CA ARG A 154 3.99 10.57 2.83
C ARG A 154 5.06 10.36 3.90
N ARG A 155 4.92 9.34 4.77
CA ARG A 155 5.89 9.02 5.82
C ARG A 155 7.20 8.52 5.22
N GLU A 156 7.12 7.63 4.24
CA GLU A 156 8.31 7.12 3.54
C GLU A 156 8.96 8.18 2.65
N LYS A 157 8.16 9.07 2.03
CA LYS A 157 8.70 10.26 1.34
C LYS A 157 9.50 11.14 2.29
N GLU A 158 8.96 11.49 3.46
CA GLU A 158 9.70 12.27 4.46
C GLU A 158 10.96 11.53 4.92
N LEU A 159 10.86 10.22 5.17
CA LEU A 159 12.02 9.42 5.57
C LEU A 159 13.12 9.43 4.50
N ALA A 160 12.76 9.30 3.22
CA ALA A 160 13.70 9.39 2.10
C ALA A 160 14.41 10.76 2.06
N LEU A 161 13.65 11.85 2.22
CA LEU A 161 14.20 13.21 2.29
C LEU A 161 15.18 13.37 3.46
N ARG A 162 14.85 12.83 4.64
CA ARG A 162 15.70 12.91 5.84
C ARG A 162 16.96 12.06 5.74
N LEU A 163 16.87 10.92 5.08
CA LEU A 163 18.03 10.08 4.77
C LEU A 163 18.90 10.66 3.63
N GLY A 164 18.31 11.47 2.74
CA GLY A 164 18.99 12.05 1.59
C GLY A 164 19.25 11.06 0.45
N ILE A 165 18.43 10.00 0.34
CA ILE A 165 18.55 8.93 -0.67
C ILE A 165 17.20 8.71 -1.39
N PRO A 166 17.19 8.36 -2.68
CA PRO A 166 15.96 8.07 -3.40
C PRO A 166 15.21 6.89 -2.78
N MET A 167 13.89 6.92 -2.85
CA MET A 167 13.02 5.81 -2.47
C MET A 167 12.70 4.97 -3.70
N TYR A 168 13.02 3.68 -3.65
CA TYR A 168 12.61 2.70 -4.65
C TYR A 168 11.13 2.36 -4.46
N GLY A 169 10.25 3.20 -5.02
CA GLY A 169 8.81 3.05 -4.95
C GLY A 169 8.09 4.22 -5.63
N ALA A 170 6.79 4.05 -5.88
CA ALA A 170 5.97 5.09 -6.49
C ALA A 170 5.91 6.35 -5.62
N ASP A 171 5.83 7.51 -6.27
CA ASP A 171 5.60 8.78 -5.57
C ASP A 171 4.23 8.74 -4.88
N PRO A 172 4.15 9.05 -3.56
CA PRO A 172 2.88 9.08 -2.84
C PRO A 172 1.82 10.01 -3.43
N LYS A 173 2.18 10.97 -4.31
CA LYS A 173 1.20 11.78 -5.05
C LYS A 173 0.27 10.96 -5.95
N PHE A 174 0.72 9.77 -6.37
CA PHE A 174 -0.07 8.85 -7.19
C PHE A 174 -0.96 7.92 -6.36
N PHE A 175 -0.93 8.01 -5.02
CA PHE A 175 -1.80 7.20 -4.15
C PHE A 175 -3.28 7.21 -4.55
N PRO A 176 -3.90 8.35 -4.95
CA PRO A 176 -5.29 8.36 -5.38
C PRO A 176 -5.59 7.38 -6.53
N LEU A 177 -4.63 7.14 -7.43
CA LEU A 177 -4.78 6.20 -8.55
C LEU A 177 -4.90 4.74 -8.08
N GLY A 178 -4.37 4.41 -6.90
CA GLY A 178 -4.46 3.06 -6.32
C GLY A 178 -5.72 2.83 -5.47
N THR A 179 -6.57 3.84 -5.28
CA THR A 179 -7.86 3.69 -4.60
C THR A 179 -8.88 3.03 -5.51
N LYS A 180 -9.93 2.41 -4.98
CA LYS A 180 -10.98 1.81 -5.82
C LYS A 180 -11.62 2.83 -6.78
N SER A 181 -11.90 4.04 -6.29
CA SER A 181 -12.41 5.14 -7.12
C SER A 181 -11.40 5.57 -8.20
N GLY A 182 -10.12 5.71 -7.83
CA GLY A 182 -9.06 6.09 -8.78
C GLY A 182 -8.79 5.03 -9.84
N CYS A 183 -8.74 3.75 -9.46
CA CYS A 183 -8.58 2.64 -10.39
C CYS A 183 -9.73 2.56 -11.39
N ARG A 184 -10.99 2.73 -10.93
CA ARG A 184 -12.15 2.72 -11.85
C ARG A 184 -12.10 3.86 -12.84
N LYS A 185 -11.75 5.07 -12.38
CA LYS A 185 -11.55 6.21 -13.27
C LYS A 185 -10.42 5.95 -14.27
N LEU A 186 -9.29 5.41 -13.82
CA LEU A 186 -8.19 5.05 -14.73
C LEU A 186 -8.61 3.99 -15.75
N PHE A 187 -9.39 2.99 -15.33
CA PHE A 187 -9.92 1.98 -16.25
C PHE A 187 -10.89 2.58 -17.27
N GLN A 188 -11.70 3.55 -16.88
CA GLN A 188 -12.54 4.29 -17.81
C GLN A 188 -11.71 5.12 -18.79
N ASP A 189 -10.71 5.85 -18.30
CA ASP A 189 -9.84 6.72 -19.12
C ASP A 189 -9.01 5.90 -20.13
N GLU A 190 -8.65 4.66 -19.79
CA GLU A 190 -7.82 3.75 -20.60
C GLU A 190 -8.63 2.66 -21.32
N ASP A 191 -9.97 2.76 -21.35
CA ASP A 191 -10.88 1.77 -21.98
C ASP A 191 -10.68 0.32 -21.51
N VAL A 192 -10.29 0.15 -20.24
CA VAL A 192 -10.19 -1.16 -19.59
C VAL A 192 -11.57 -1.57 -19.09
N ALA A 193 -12.04 -2.73 -19.55
CA ALA A 193 -13.34 -3.27 -19.14
C ALA A 193 -13.43 -3.45 -17.62
N HIS A 194 -14.48 -2.90 -17.02
CA HIS A 194 -14.74 -2.97 -15.58
C HIS A 194 -16.25 -2.96 -15.28
N PRO A 195 -16.68 -3.45 -14.11
CA PRO A 195 -18.11 -3.56 -13.79
C PRO A 195 -18.81 -2.19 -13.78
N LEU A 196 -20.09 -2.16 -14.18
CA LEU A 196 -20.93 -0.97 -14.00
C LEU A 196 -20.90 -0.54 -12.53
N GLY A 197 -20.76 0.75 -12.27
CA GLY A 197 -20.67 1.28 -10.91
C GLY A 197 -20.44 2.78 -10.88
N GLN A 198 -20.32 3.31 -9.67
CA GLN A 198 -20.02 4.71 -9.42
C GLN A 198 -18.98 4.88 -8.30
N GLU A 199 -18.23 5.97 -8.39
CA GLU A 199 -17.08 6.29 -7.54
C GLU A 199 -17.34 7.43 -6.55
N ASN A 200 -16.41 7.60 -5.60
CA ASN A 200 -16.38 8.73 -4.66
C ASN A 200 -17.63 8.91 -3.78
N LEU A 201 -18.33 7.81 -3.49
CA LEU A 201 -19.55 7.79 -2.69
C LEU A 201 -19.21 7.86 -1.20
N GLY A 202 -19.93 8.69 -0.44
CA GLY A 202 -19.57 8.98 0.96
C GLY A 202 -20.75 9.09 1.91
N SER A 203 -21.95 8.69 1.49
CA SER A 203 -23.16 8.76 2.30
C SER A 203 -24.19 7.72 1.85
N GLU A 204 -25.15 7.43 2.72
CA GLU A 204 -26.31 6.57 2.42
C GLU A 204 -27.08 7.11 1.20
N ASP A 205 -27.35 8.41 1.16
CA ASP A 205 -28.09 9.04 0.05
C ASP A 205 -27.36 8.89 -1.29
N THR A 206 -26.06 9.19 -1.33
CA THR A 206 -25.25 9.03 -2.55
C THR A 206 -25.16 7.58 -3.01
N LEU A 207 -25.17 6.61 -2.08
CA LEU A 207 -25.22 5.19 -2.45
C LEU A 207 -26.57 4.83 -3.06
N ILE A 208 -27.68 5.29 -2.46
CA ILE A 208 -29.02 5.02 -2.96
C ILE A 208 -29.18 5.58 -4.37
N GLU A 209 -28.78 6.83 -4.60
CA GLU A 209 -28.83 7.49 -5.91
C GLU A 209 -28.00 6.73 -6.95
N ALA A 210 -26.76 6.37 -6.61
CA ALA A 210 -25.91 5.58 -7.50
C ALA A 210 -26.53 4.22 -7.86
N ILE A 211 -27.12 3.52 -6.89
CA ILE A 211 -27.78 2.22 -7.12
C ILE A 211 -29.04 2.39 -7.98
N MET A 212 -29.84 3.43 -7.76
CA MET A 212 -31.01 3.73 -8.59
C MET A 212 -30.60 3.97 -10.05
N GLU A 213 -29.55 4.75 -10.29
CA GLU A 213 -29.02 4.99 -11.64
C GLU A 213 -28.49 3.71 -12.29
N MET A 214 -27.76 2.87 -11.52
CA MET A 214 -27.32 1.56 -12.01
C MET A 214 -28.49 0.65 -12.37
N ARG A 215 -29.55 0.62 -11.57
CA ARG A 215 -30.76 -0.18 -11.83
C ARG A 215 -31.56 0.35 -13.03
N ALA A 216 -31.60 1.66 -13.23
CA ALA A 216 -32.23 2.26 -14.41
C ALA A 216 -31.46 1.90 -15.69
N SER A 217 -30.13 1.94 -15.64
CA SER A 217 -29.25 1.57 -16.76
C SER A 217 -29.28 0.06 -17.06
N LYS A 218 -29.28 -0.78 -16.02
CA LYS A 218 -29.30 -2.24 -16.13
C LYS A 218 -30.29 -2.85 -15.13
N PRO A 219 -31.59 -2.95 -15.49
CA PRO A 219 -32.64 -3.48 -14.61
C PRO A 219 -32.44 -4.94 -14.17
N SER A 220 -31.56 -5.69 -14.83
CA SER A 220 -31.24 -7.09 -14.52
C SER A 220 -30.26 -7.28 -13.37
N ILE A 221 -29.66 -6.20 -12.83
CA ILE A 221 -28.73 -6.30 -11.70
C ILE A 221 -29.47 -6.84 -10.47
N LYS A 222 -28.95 -7.95 -9.94
CA LYS A 222 -29.50 -8.58 -8.73
C LYS A 222 -28.74 -8.18 -7.46
N GLN A 223 -27.46 -7.84 -7.58
CA GLN A 223 -26.59 -7.58 -6.45
C GLN A 223 -25.53 -6.55 -6.81
N VAL A 224 -25.18 -5.72 -5.84
CA VAL A 224 -24.06 -4.78 -5.94
C VAL A 224 -23.12 -4.93 -4.75
N LEU A 225 -21.87 -4.56 -4.95
CA LEU A 225 -20.84 -4.50 -3.92
C LEU A 225 -20.53 -3.02 -3.63
N VAL A 226 -20.70 -2.62 -2.37
CA VAL A 226 -20.15 -1.37 -1.86
C VAL A 226 -18.74 -1.66 -1.35
N LYS A 227 -17.75 -0.87 -1.78
CA LYS A 227 -16.35 -1.10 -1.41
C LYS A 227 -15.68 0.20 -0.97
N LEU A 228 -15.08 0.21 0.22
CA LEU A 228 -14.28 1.34 0.71
C LEU A 228 -13.01 1.52 -0.13
N ASN A 229 -12.61 2.77 -0.39
CA ASN A 229 -11.50 3.09 -1.31
C ASN A 229 -10.17 2.40 -0.98
N GLU A 230 -9.80 2.34 0.30
CA GLU A 230 -8.48 1.91 0.77
C GLU A 230 -8.48 0.49 1.41
N GLY A 231 -9.60 -0.22 1.36
CA GLY A 231 -9.70 -1.57 1.94
C GLY A 231 -8.92 -2.63 1.16
N VAL A 232 -8.24 -3.54 1.86
CA VAL A 232 -7.45 -4.65 1.30
C VAL A 232 -8.02 -6.02 1.70
N SER A 233 -7.84 -7.04 0.85
CA SER A 233 -8.19 -8.44 1.17
C SER A 233 -9.63 -8.67 1.68
N GLY A 234 -10.61 -8.00 1.05
CA GLY A 234 -12.03 -8.09 1.43
C GLY A 234 -12.44 -7.13 2.55
N GLU A 235 -11.48 -6.45 3.19
CA GLU A 235 -11.79 -5.37 4.11
C GLU A 235 -12.54 -4.25 3.38
N GLY A 236 -13.68 -3.84 3.96
CA GLY A 236 -14.49 -2.76 3.42
C GLY A 236 -15.42 -3.13 2.27
N ASN A 237 -15.57 -4.42 1.93
CA ASN A 237 -16.59 -4.89 1.00
C ASN A 237 -17.91 -5.19 1.73
N ALA A 238 -19.02 -4.74 1.15
CA ALA A 238 -20.37 -5.06 1.60
C ALA A 238 -21.27 -5.41 0.42
N LEU A 239 -21.97 -6.53 0.53
CA LEU A 239 -22.94 -7.00 -0.46
C LEU A 239 -24.32 -6.41 -0.17
N VAL A 240 -24.94 -5.85 -1.20
CA VAL A 240 -26.32 -5.37 -1.16
C VAL A 240 -27.15 -6.20 -2.14
N ASP A 241 -28.19 -6.85 -1.63
CA ASP A 241 -29.15 -7.61 -2.43
C ASP A 241 -30.23 -6.68 -2.99
N LEU A 242 -30.38 -6.68 -4.32
CA LEU A 242 -31.36 -5.89 -5.05
C LEU A 242 -32.54 -6.73 -5.54
N ALA A 243 -32.58 -8.02 -5.20
CA ALA A 243 -33.70 -8.89 -5.53
C ALA A 243 -35.00 -8.41 -4.87
N ASN A 244 -36.11 -8.59 -5.60
CA ASN A 244 -37.47 -8.28 -5.15
C ASN A 244 -37.69 -6.81 -4.73
N LEU A 245 -36.89 -5.88 -5.28
CA LEU A 245 -37.13 -4.45 -5.14
C LEU A 245 -38.23 -3.97 -6.10
N PRO A 246 -38.92 -2.86 -5.79
CA PRO A 246 -39.78 -2.16 -6.75
C PRO A 246 -39.06 -1.88 -8.08
N ALA A 247 -39.81 -1.77 -9.17
CA ALA A 247 -39.25 -1.45 -10.47
C ALA A 247 -38.47 -0.12 -10.43
N PRO A 248 -37.40 0.04 -11.23
CA PRO A 248 -36.68 1.30 -11.33
C PRO A 248 -37.63 2.47 -11.65
N GLY A 249 -37.55 3.56 -10.89
CA GLY A 249 -38.42 4.73 -11.02
C GLY A 249 -39.72 4.67 -10.21
N ASP A 250 -40.02 3.57 -9.51
CA ASP A 250 -41.14 3.49 -8.58
C ASP A 250 -40.92 4.40 -7.36
N SER A 251 -41.97 5.06 -6.87
CA SER A 251 -41.89 5.99 -5.73
C SER A 251 -41.41 5.34 -4.43
N LYS A 252 -41.54 4.01 -4.31
CA LYS A 252 -41.08 3.22 -3.14
C LYS A 252 -39.65 2.70 -3.28
N GLU A 253 -39.02 2.82 -4.44
CA GLU A 253 -37.68 2.31 -4.70
C GLU A 253 -36.66 2.83 -3.68
N ARG A 254 -36.64 4.15 -3.46
CA ARG A 254 -35.69 4.80 -2.54
C ARG A 254 -35.81 4.25 -1.12
N SER A 255 -37.04 4.09 -0.62
CA SER A 255 -37.30 3.54 0.71
C SER A 255 -36.84 2.09 0.82
N ALA A 256 -37.14 1.27 -0.19
CA ALA A 256 -36.75 -0.13 -0.21
C ALA A 256 -35.21 -0.30 -0.29
N LEU A 257 -34.52 0.56 -1.03
CA LEU A 257 -33.05 0.58 -1.08
C LEU A 257 -32.44 0.97 0.27
N LYS A 258 -33.03 1.92 0.98
CA LYS A 258 -32.59 2.28 2.33
C LYS A 258 -32.62 1.06 3.26
N ASP A 259 -33.70 0.28 3.23
CA ASP A 259 -33.81 -0.95 4.01
C ASP A 259 -32.76 -1.99 3.59
N ARG A 260 -32.50 -2.13 2.28
CA ARG A 260 -31.45 -3.03 1.76
C ARG A 260 -30.05 -2.64 2.22
N LEU A 261 -29.72 -1.36 2.21
CA LEU A 261 -28.44 -0.87 2.72
C LEU A 261 -28.30 -1.19 4.22
N ARG A 262 -29.35 -0.97 5.02
CA ARG A 262 -29.34 -1.31 6.46
C ARG A 262 -29.12 -2.79 6.72
N SER A 263 -29.53 -3.66 5.79
CA SER A 263 -29.31 -5.11 5.84
C SER A 263 -28.12 -5.61 5.02
N MET A 264 -27.19 -4.74 4.60
CA MET A 264 -26.05 -5.16 3.79
C MET A 264 -25.18 -6.19 4.51
N GLN A 265 -24.57 -7.10 3.75
CA GLN A 265 -23.75 -8.19 4.30
C GLN A 265 -22.28 -7.86 4.19
N PHE A 266 -21.57 -7.81 5.32
CA PHE A 266 -20.13 -7.53 5.36
C PHE A 266 -19.31 -8.81 5.20
N GLU A 267 -18.20 -8.73 4.45
CA GLU A 267 -17.26 -9.86 4.34
C GLU A 267 -16.52 -10.12 5.66
N LEU A 268 -16.21 -9.05 6.42
CA LEU A 268 -15.54 -9.16 7.71
C LEU A 268 -16.55 -9.31 8.86
N LYS A 269 -16.29 -10.29 9.73
CA LYS A 269 -17.07 -10.49 10.96
C LYS A 269 -16.92 -9.31 11.91
N GLY A 270 -18.01 -8.93 12.57
CA GLY A 270 -18.03 -7.89 13.61
C GLY A 270 -18.15 -6.45 13.10
N ILE A 271 -18.21 -6.24 11.78
CA ILE A 271 -18.52 -4.93 11.20
C ILE A 271 -20.02 -4.65 11.35
N THR A 272 -20.35 -3.45 11.83
CA THR A 272 -21.72 -2.95 11.95
C THR A 272 -22.02 -1.95 10.84
N TYR A 273 -23.30 -1.76 10.51
CA TYR A 273 -23.72 -0.72 9.56
C TYR A 273 -23.17 0.66 9.92
N ASP A 274 -23.34 1.09 11.16
CA ASP A 274 -22.93 2.44 11.58
C ASP A 274 -21.42 2.63 11.49
N SER A 275 -20.62 1.64 11.95
CA SER A 275 -19.16 1.71 11.82
C SER A 275 -18.68 1.70 10.37
N TYR A 276 -19.38 0.97 9.49
CA TYR A 276 -19.08 0.95 8.06
C TYR A 276 -19.40 2.29 7.40
N MET A 277 -20.55 2.89 7.72
CA MET A 277 -20.97 4.17 7.14
C MET A 277 -20.10 5.34 7.59
N GLU A 278 -19.62 5.34 8.83
CA GLU A 278 -18.61 6.32 9.27
C GLU A 278 -17.31 6.19 8.48
N LYS A 279 -16.82 4.96 8.25
CA LYS A 279 -15.64 4.72 7.39
C LYS A 279 -15.90 5.13 5.94
N LEU A 280 -17.09 4.87 5.40
CA LEU A 280 -17.47 5.30 4.05
C LEU A 280 -17.47 6.82 3.93
N LYS A 281 -17.98 7.53 4.95
CA LYS A 281 -17.97 8.99 4.99
C LYS A 281 -16.57 9.56 4.97
N GLU A 282 -15.66 8.96 5.76
CA GLU A 282 -14.25 9.35 5.87
C GLU A 282 -13.48 9.06 4.57
N ARG A 283 -13.56 7.82 4.07
CA ARG A 283 -12.65 7.31 3.02
C ARG A 283 -13.24 7.34 1.63
N LYS A 284 -14.55 7.57 1.55
CA LYS A 284 -15.35 7.31 0.36
C LYS A 284 -15.24 5.85 -0.08
N GLY A 285 -16.00 5.52 -1.10
CA GLY A 285 -15.99 4.21 -1.70
C GLY A 285 -16.62 4.23 -3.07
N ILE A 286 -16.83 3.03 -3.56
CA ILE A 286 -17.50 2.76 -4.83
C ILE A 286 -18.71 1.88 -4.55
N VAL A 287 -19.66 1.89 -5.48
CA VAL A 287 -20.63 0.80 -5.63
C VAL A 287 -20.49 0.24 -7.03
N GLU A 288 -20.47 -1.08 -7.16
CA GLU A 288 -20.35 -1.72 -8.46
C GLU A 288 -21.18 -3.00 -8.56
N GLU A 289 -21.53 -3.38 -9.80
CA GLU A 289 -22.21 -4.63 -10.08
C GLU A 289 -21.38 -5.81 -9.57
N ARG A 290 -22.02 -6.73 -8.85
CA ARG A 290 -21.39 -7.99 -8.47
C ARG A 290 -21.29 -8.90 -9.69
N ILE A 291 -20.06 -9.15 -10.14
CA ILE A 291 -19.80 -10.19 -11.14
C ILE A 291 -20.01 -11.56 -10.50
N ALA A 292 -20.86 -12.38 -11.13
CA ALA A 292 -21.18 -13.73 -10.72
C ALA A 292 -21.25 -14.66 -11.95
N GLY A 293 -20.94 -15.94 -11.75
CA GLY A 293 -20.99 -16.96 -12.80
C GLY A 293 -20.84 -18.36 -12.19
N GLU A 294 -21.27 -19.39 -12.92
CA GLU A 294 -21.10 -20.79 -12.50
C GLU A 294 -19.61 -21.17 -12.43
N GLU A 295 -18.83 -20.73 -13.42
CA GLU A 295 -17.37 -20.78 -13.38
C GLU A 295 -16.80 -19.39 -13.09
N PHE A 296 -16.45 -19.15 -11.83
CA PHE A 296 -15.86 -17.89 -11.38
C PHE A 296 -14.35 -18.03 -11.21
N ARG A 297 -13.59 -17.09 -11.77
CA ARG A 297 -12.13 -16.99 -11.66
C ARG A 297 -11.77 -15.53 -11.35
N SER A 298 -10.67 -15.34 -10.63
CA SER A 298 -10.15 -14.02 -10.28
C SER A 298 -8.67 -13.94 -10.67
N PRO A 299 -8.34 -13.89 -11.98
CA PRO A 299 -6.96 -13.78 -12.41
C PRO A 299 -6.37 -12.44 -11.95
N SER A 300 -5.07 -12.44 -11.67
CA SER A 300 -4.31 -11.23 -11.38
C SER A 300 -2.97 -11.27 -12.11
N VAL A 301 -2.49 -10.10 -12.50
CA VAL A 301 -1.16 -9.89 -13.05
C VAL A 301 -0.45 -8.86 -12.19
N GLN A 302 0.84 -9.08 -11.93
CA GLN A 302 1.70 -8.10 -11.30
C GLN A 302 2.67 -7.57 -12.36
N LEU A 303 2.74 -6.25 -12.46
CA LEU A 303 3.65 -5.55 -13.35
C LEU A 303 4.59 -4.69 -12.51
N ARG A 304 5.79 -4.44 -13.02
CA ARG A 304 6.78 -3.54 -12.42
C ARG A 304 6.98 -2.33 -13.32
N VAL A 305 6.73 -1.14 -12.77
CA VAL A 305 7.11 0.13 -13.41
C VAL A 305 8.52 0.48 -12.96
N THR A 306 9.44 0.53 -13.91
CA THR A 306 10.85 0.84 -13.64
C THR A 306 11.08 2.35 -13.50
N PRO A 307 12.19 2.79 -12.86
CA PRO A 307 12.61 4.19 -12.86
C PRO A 307 12.83 4.79 -14.26
N LEU A 308 12.96 3.95 -15.29
CA LEU A 308 13.10 4.36 -16.69
C LEU A 308 11.75 4.61 -17.38
N GLY A 309 10.62 4.38 -16.69
CA GLY A 309 9.28 4.47 -17.27
C GLY A 309 8.87 3.26 -18.10
N ALA A 310 9.70 2.22 -18.16
CA ALA A 310 9.32 0.95 -18.77
C ALA A 310 8.44 0.11 -17.81
N VAL A 311 7.53 -0.67 -18.38
CA VAL A 311 6.66 -1.62 -17.68
C VAL A 311 7.09 -3.04 -18.09
N GLU A 312 7.29 -3.92 -17.11
CA GLU A 312 7.65 -5.33 -17.30
C GLU A 312 6.82 -6.27 -16.42
#